data_AF-A0A085WRR9-F1
#
_entry.id   AF-A0A085WRR9-F1
#
_cell.length_a   1.000
_cell.length_b   1.000
_cell.length_c   1.000
_cell.angle_alpha   90.00
_cell.angle_beta   90.00
_cell.angle_gamma   90.00
#
_symmetry.space_group_name_H-M   'P 1'
#
loop_
_entity.id
_entity.type
_entity.pdbx_description
1 polymer ?
#
loop_
_entity_poly.entity_id
_entity_poly.type
_entity_poly.pdbx_seq_one_letter_code
_entity_poly.pdbx_strand_id
1 'polypeptide(L)'
;MSWRVKKVMPTDRSPMKSWGYVGIWAVAALVGCSGDKAGKRPVAEAEPIGNPSRPAEPIRPERAPGEKVRELDLNRDNKPDVWTFYVMAKGADGQEQERQVRKEIDFNGDGRVDITQYFDEREEKVRESMDQDFDGKVDSVLFYEKGVNVRTERDVSGDGKVDVWLYYEKGKLTRKERDTNADGRVDNWEYWENGQVDRIGDDLDGDGNVDRWTKNPNSQ
;
A
#
# COMPACT_ATOMS: atom_id res chain seq x y z
N MET A 1 58.91 5.66 23.22
CA MET A 1 59.09 5.46 21.77
C MET A 1 57.87 6.02 21.06
N SER A 2 58.05 7.14 20.36
CA SER A 2 57.00 7.97 19.77
C SER A 2 57.09 7.87 18.26
N TRP A 3 56.00 7.54 17.58
CA TRP A 3 55.89 7.67 16.13
C TRP A 3 54.56 8.38 15.81
N ARG A 4 54.68 9.66 15.44
CA ARG A 4 53.63 10.47 14.82
C ARG A 4 53.60 10.16 13.32
N VAL A 5 52.46 9.73 12.79
CA VAL A 5 52.22 9.72 11.34
C VAL A 5 51.44 10.99 10.98
N LYS A 6 51.99 11.76 10.05
CA LYS A 6 51.46 13.04 9.58
C LYS A 6 50.29 12.84 8.61
N LYS A 7 49.28 13.69 8.79
CA LYS A 7 48.13 13.93 7.92
C LYS A 7 48.59 14.56 6.60
N VAL A 8 48.10 14.04 5.47
CA VAL A 8 48.13 14.73 4.17
C VAL A 8 46.72 14.65 3.59
N MET A 9 46.05 15.80 3.51
CA MET A 9 44.80 15.99 2.76
C MET A 9 45.13 16.84 1.54
N PRO A 10 44.74 16.45 0.32
CA PRO A 10 44.68 17.40 -0.79
C PRO A 10 43.38 18.19 -0.68
N THR A 11 43.52 19.50 -0.52
CA THR A 11 42.50 20.49 -0.84
C THR A 11 42.48 20.70 -2.35
N ASP A 12 41.36 20.44 -3.01
CA ASP A 12 41.08 21.06 -4.29
C ASP A 12 39.75 21.81 -4.20
N ARG A 13 39.86 23.13 -4.35
CA ARG A 13 38.77 24.08 -4.53
C ARG A 13 39.04 24.73 -5.87
N SER A 14 38.08 24.65 -6.80
CA SER A 14 37.94 25.61 -7.91
C SER A 14 36.54 25.54 -8.54
N PRO A 15 36.07 26.64 -9.19
CA PRO A 15 34.72 27.15 -8.96
C PRO A 15 33.72 27.01 -10.12
N MET A 16 32.46 27.33 -9.77
CA MET A 16 31.27 27.58 -10.59
C MET A 16 31.51 28.17 -11.99
N LYS A 17 30.72 27.70 -12.96
CA LYS A 17 30.22 28.52 -14.08
C LYS A 17 28.73 28.29 -14.28
N SER A 18 27.97 29.33 -13.92
CA SER A 18 26.58 29.59 -14.29
C SER A 18 26.57 30.49 -15.53
N TRP A 19 25.82 30.10 -16.56
CA TRP A 19 25.28 30.88 -17.69
C TRP A 19 24.59 29.86 -18.62
N GLY A 20 23.40 30.06 -19.18
CA GLY A 20 22.51 31.21 -19.19
C GLY A 20 21.15 30.82 -19.78
N TYR A 21 20.18 31.72 -19.59
CA TYR A 21 18.87 31.70 -20.23
C TYR A 21 18.97 31.91 -21.74
N VAL A 22 18.37 31.01 -22.53
CA VAL A 22 17.79 31.22 -23.87
C VAL A 22 16.75 30.10 -23.99
N GLY A 23 15.49 30.25 -24.39
CA GLY A 23 14.76 31.26 -25.14
C GLY A 23 13.61 30.47 -25.78
N ILE A 24 12.38 30.88 -25.54
CA ILE A 24 11.18 30.24 -26.07
C ILE A 24 11.15 30.40 -27.59
N TRP A 25 11.00 29.29 -28.31
CA TRP A 25 10.44 29.29 -29.67
C TRP A 25 9.50 28.09 -29.82
N ALA A 26 8.24 28.40 -30.13
CA ALA A 26 7.24 27.46 -30.59
C ALA A 26 7.39 27.28 -32.11
N VAL A 27 7.32 26.03 -32.58
CA VAL A 27 6.93 25.68 -33.96
C VAL A 27 6.05 24.43 -33.90
N ALA A 28 5.00 24.47 -34.73
CA ALA A 28 3.86 23.57 -34.76
C ALA A 28 4.11 22.20 -35.43
N ALA A 29 3.35 21.23 -34.94
CA ALA A 29 2.73 20.05 -35.57
C ALA A 29 3.41 19.33 -36.74
N LEU A 30 3.73 18.05 -36.52
CA LEU A 30 3.43 16.95 -37.46
C LEU A 30 2.98 15.70 -36.70
N VAL A 31 1.99 15.03 -37.29
CA VAL A 31 1.32 13.80 -36.87
C VAL A 31 2.28 12.61 -36.81
N GLY A 32 2.21 11.82 -35.75
CA GLY A 32 2.87 10.51 -35.66
C GLY A 32 2.11 9.60 -34.70
N CYS A 33 1.35 8.65 -35.25
CA CYS A 33 0.81 7.51 -34.52
C CYS A 33 1.91 6.47 -34.29
N SER A 34 2.19 6.15 -33.04
CA SER A 34 2.70 4.86 -32.55
C SER A 34 2.57 4.94 -31.04
N GLY A 35 1.68 4.20 -30.38
CA GLY A 35 1.81 2.76 -30.23
C GLY A 35 2.81 2.50 -29.10
N ASP A 36 2.32 2.52 -27.86
CA ASP A 36 2.67 1.55 -26.79
C ASP A 36 1.91 1.90 -25.50
N LYS A 37 0.80 1.19 -25.30
CA LYS A 37 0.10 1.09 -24.02
C LYS A 37 0.93 0.23 -23.07
N ALA A 38 1.95 0.82 -22.44
CA ALA A 38 2.45 0.29 -21.18
C ALA A 38 1.50 0.80 -20.08
N GLY A 39 0.44 0.03 -19.82
CA GLY A 39 -0.46 0.27 -18.70
C GLY A 39 0.32 0.15 -17.40
N LYS A 40 0.86 1.26 -16.90
CA LYS A 40 1.20 1.40 -15.50
C LYS A 40 -0.09 1.14 -14.73
N ARG A 41 -0.18 -0.01 -14.06
CA ARG A 41 -1.15 -0.16 -12.97
C ARG A 41 -0.83 0.97 -11.98
N PRO A 42 -1.79 1.82 -11.62
CA PRO A 42 -1.51 2.88 -10.67
C PRO A 42 -1.09 2.20 -9.37
N VAL A 43 0.15 2.45 -8.96
CA VAL A 43 0.53 2.33 -7.55
C VAL A 43 -0.43 3.28 -6.85
N ALA A 44 -1.32 2.75 -6.02
CA ALA A 44 -2.41 3.50 -5.41
C ALA A 44 -1.85 4.80 -4.79
N GLU A 45 -2.02 5.91 -5.51
CA GLU A 45 -1.86 7.25 -4.94
C GLU A 45 -2.88 7.36 -3.81
N ALA A 46 -2.48 7.97 -2.69
CA ALA A 46 -3.35 8.15 -1.55
C ALA A 46 -4.64 8.86 -1.99
N GLU A 47 -5.72 8.08 -2.07
CA GLU A 47 -7.04 8.55 -2.50
C GLU A 47 -7.55 9.63 -1.53
N PRO A 48 -8.24 10.68 -2.03
CA PRO A 48 -8.76 11.76 -1.20
C PRO A 48 -9.78 11.26 -0.18
N ILE A 49 -9.77 11.90 0.99
CA ILE A 49 -10.68 11.66 2.12
C ILE A 49 -12.13 11.95 1.64
N GLY A 50 -13.02 10.96 1.75
CA GLY A 50 -14.43 11.04 1.29
C GLY A 50 -14.79 10.10 0.12
N ASN A 51 -13.94 9.14 -0.23
CA ASN A 51 -14.25 8.19 -1.31
C ASN A 51 -15.35 7.21 -0.86
N PRO A 52 -16.44 7.01 -1.63
CA PRO A 52 -17.43 5.98 -1.32
C PRO A 52 -16.75 4.62 -1.21
N SER A 53 -17.20 3.80 -0.24
CA SER A 53 -16.66 2.46 0.00
C SER A 53 -16.59 1.67 -1.31
N ARG A 54 -15.35 1.37 -1.76
CA ARG A 54 -15.15 0.54 -2.95
C ARG A 54 -15.52 -0.91 -2.61
N PRO A 55 -16.10 -1.66 -3.55
CA PRO A 55 -16.33 -3.08 -3.35
C PRO A 55 -14.99 -3.79 -3.15
N ALA A 56 -14.99 -4.78 -2.26
CA ALA A 56 -13.83 -5.62 -1.99
C ALA A 56 -13.33 -6.31 -3.27
N GLU A 57 -12.02 -6.25 -3.51
CA GLU A 57 -11.39 -7.05 -4.55
C GLU A 57 -11.44 -8.54 -4.18
N PRO A 58 -11.47 -9.47 -5.16
CA PRO A 58 -11.47 -10.89 -4.84
C PRO A 58 -10.19 -11.27 -4.08
N ILE A 59 -10.32 -12.15 -3.08
CA ILE A 59 -9.18 -12.63 -2.29
C ILE A 59 -8.10 -13.25 -3.18
N ARG A 60 -8.53 -13.96 -4.24
CA ARG A 60 -7.66 -14.55 -5.26
C ARG A 60 -7.84 -13.86 -6.61
N PRO A 61 -6.95 -12.93 -7.02
CA PRO A 61 -7.07 -12.26 -8.31
C PRO A 61 -6.74 -13.19 -9.48
N GLU A 62 -7.19 -12.83 -10.69
CA GLU A 62 -6.76 -13.50 -11.91
C GLU A 62 -5.25 -13.32 -12.14
N ARG A 63 -4.59 -14.39 -12.59
CA ARG A 63 -3.15 -14.40 -12.88
C ARG A 63 -2.83 -13.44 -14.02
N ALA A 64 -1.80 -12.62 -13.84
CA ALA A 64 -1.33 -11.72 -14.90
C ALA A 64 -0.46 -12.47 -15.95
N PRO A 65 -0.44 -12.01 -17.21
CA PRO A 65 0.44 -12.58 -18.24
C PRO A 65 1.91 -12.53 -17.81
N GLY A 66 2.65 -13.62 -18.04
CA GLY A 66 4.08 -13.72 -17.75
C GLY A 66 4.44 -14.06 -16.30
N GLU A 67 3.46 -14.13 -15.39
CA GLU A 67 3.70 -14.65 -14.05
C GLU A 67 4.05 -16.14 -14.13
N LYS A 68 5.09 -16.58 -13.42
CA LYS A 68 5.41 -17.99 -13.11
C LYS A 68 4.96 -18.29 -11.68
N VAL A 69 4.56 -19.52 -11.38
CA VAL A 69 4.07 -19.91 -10.05
C VAL A 69 4.92 -21.03 -9.48
N ARG A 70 5.23 -20.94 -8.18
CA ARG A 70 5.77 -22.03 -7.36
C ARG A 70 4.74 -22.40 -6.32
N GLU A 71 4.49 -23.69 -6.17
CA GLU A 71 3.47 -24.23 -5.28
C GLU A 71 4.14 -25.03 -4.18
N LEU A 72 3.61 -24.92 -2.95
CA LEU A 72 4.10 -25.64 -1.80
C LEU A 72 2.92 -26.21 -1.02
N ASP A 73 2.93 -27.52 -0.86
CA ASP A 73 2.05 -28.28 0.03
C ASP A 73 2.75 -28.42 1.39
N LEU A 74 2.26 -27.68 2.39
CA LEU A 74 2.78 -27.63 3.76
C LEU A 74 2.19 -28.74 4.63
N ASN A 75 0.94 -29.13 4.39
CA ASN A 75 0.20 -30.07 5.23
C ASN A 75 0.26 -31.54 4.73
N ARG A 76 0.78 -31.76 3.51
CA ARG A 76 0.97 -33.04 2.79
C ARG A 76 -0.32 -33.74 2.38
N ASP A 77 -1.38 -33.01 2.06
CA ASP A 77 -2.63 -33.56 1.55
C ASP A 77 -2.69 -33.68 0.01
N ASN A 78 -1.59 -33.33 -0.68
CA ASN A 78 -1.46 -33.22 -2.14
C ASN A 78 -2.23 -32.06 -2.76
N LYS A 79 -2.64 -31.06 -1.98
CA LYS A 79 -3.07 -29.76 -2.45
C LYS A 79 -2.03 -28.72 -2.01
N PRO A 80 -1.69 -27.74 -2.85
CA PRO A 80 -0.81 -26.67 -2.39
C PRO A 80 -1.52 -25.82 -1.33
N ASP A 81 -0.76 -25.40 -0.32
CA ASP A 81 -1.20 -24.41 0.68
C ASP A 81 -0.64 -23.01 0.35
N VAL A 82 0.44 -22.94 -0.42
CA VAL A 82 1.11 -21.67 -0.77
C VAL A 82 1.44 -21.61 -2.24
N TRP A 83 1.06 -20.50 -2.89
CA TRP A 83 1.45 -20.17 -4.26
C TRP A 83 2.28 -18.89 -4.24
N THR A 84 3.50 -18.95 -4.75
CA THR A 84 4.35 -17.76 -4.92
C THR A 84 4.52 -17.45 -6.40
N PHE A 85 4.16 -16.23 -6.79
CA PHE A 85 4.17 -15.77 -8.16
C PHE A 85 5.37 -14.85 -8.43
N TYR A 86 6.04 -15.10 -9.55
CA TYR A 86 7.24 -14.41 -9.98
C TYR A 86 7.10 -13.86 -11.39
N VAL A 87 7.78 -12.77 -11.68
CA VAL A 87 8.02 -12.31 -13.06
C VAL A 87 9.52 -12.23 -13.30
N MET A 88 9.95 -12.38 -14.56
CA MET A 88 11.33 -12.04 -14.92
C MET A 88 11.46 -10.52 -14.98
N ALA A 89 12.41 -9.95 -14.25
CA ALA A 89 12.71 -8.53 -14.25
C ALA A 89 14.22 -8.31 -14.27
N LYS A 90 14.67 -7.18 -14.80
CA LYS A 90 16.09 -6.82 -14.72
C LYS A 90 16.44 -6.32 -13.32
N GLY A 91 17.44 -6.94 -12.71
CA GLY A 91 18.04 -6.48 -11.46
C GLY A 91 18.81 -5.18 -11.64
N ALA A 92 19.30 -4.63 -10.52
CA ALA A 92 20.11 -3.41 -10.53
C ALA A 92 21.43 -3.55 -11.31
N ASP A 93 21.91 -4.77 -11.49
CA ASP A 93 23.07 -5.15 -12.30
C ASP A 93 22.74 -5.34 -13.80
N GLY A 94 21.47 -5.18 -14.18
CA GLY A 94 20.97 -5.35 -15.53
C GLY A 94 20.71 -6.80 -15.95
N GLN A 95 20.97 -7.78 -15.08
CA GLN A 95 20.70 -9.19 -15.36
C GLN A 95 19.23 -9.53 -15.12
N GLU A 96 18.69 -10.46 -15.89
CA GLU A 96 17.33 -10.95 -15.63
C GLU A 96 17.32 -11.88 -14.43
N GLN A 97 16.47 -11.56 -13.46
CA GLN A 97 16.22 -12.34 -12.26
C GLN A 97 14.72 -12.51 -12.06
N GLU A 98 14.35 -13.56 -11.35
CA GLU A 98 12.98 -13.67 -10.86
C GLU A 98 12.75 -12.64 -9.76
N ARG A 99 11.60 -11.99 -9.83
CA ARG A 99 11.12 -11.07 -8.81
C ARG A 99 9.75 -11.53 -8.35
N GLN A 100 9.60 -11.75 -7.05
CA GLN A 100 8.33 -12.06 -6.42
C GLN A 100 7.38 -10.86 -6.56
N VAL A 101 6.18 -11.11 -7.07
CA VAL A 101 5.14 -10.07 -7.25
C VAL A 101 3.93 -10.32 -6.38
N ARG A 102 3.65 -11.58 -6.06
CA ARG A 102 2.47 -11.98 -5.31
C ARG A 102 2.69 -13.30 -4.58
N LYS A 103 2.07 -13.45 -3.41
CA LYS A 103 2.04 -14.69 -2.65
C LYS A 103 0.61 -14.92 -2.17
N GLU A 104 0.08 -16.11 -2.43
CA GLU A 104 -1.25 -16.56 -1.99
C GLU A 104 -1.06 -17.70 -0.99
N ILE A 105 -1.87 -17.72 0.05
CA ILE A 105 -1.78 -18.66 1.16
C ILE A 105 -3.19 -19.15 1.49
N ASP A 106 -3.38 -20.46 1.43
CA ASP A 106 -4.43 -21.19 2.14
C ASP A 106 -3.92 -21.42 3.57
N PHE A 107 -4.51 -20.71 4.51
CA PHE A 107 -4.05 -20.69 5.90
C PHE A 107 -4.75 -21.76 6.73
N ASN A 108 -6.02 -22.06 6.44
CA ASN A 108 -6.81 -23.05 7.16
C ASN A 108 -6.77 -24.48 6.55
N GLY A 109 -6.22 -24.63 5.34
CA GLY A 109 -6.07 -25.89 4.62
C GLY A 109 -7.35 -26.40 3.95
N ASP A 110 -8.32 -25.53 3.65
CA ASP A 110 -9.60 -25.92 3.05
C ASP A 110 -9.59 -25.99 1.51
N GLY A 111 -8.48 -25.58 0.90
CA GLY A 111 -8.26 -25.50 -0.54
C GLY A 111 -8.59 -24.13 -1.15
N ARG A 112 -8.93 -23.12 -0.35
CA ARG A 112 -9.18 -21.73 -0.77
C ARG A 112 -8.05 -20.83 -0.28
N VAL A 113 -7.87 -19.70 -0.97
CA VAL A 113 -6.85 -18.72 -0.56
C VAL A 113 -7.46 -17.82 0.48
N ASP A 114 -6.81 -17.73 1.63
CA ASP A 114 -7.21 -16.87 2.76
C ASP A 114 -6.40 -15.57 2.79
N ILE A 115 -5.16 -15.59 2.30
CA ILE A 115 -4.27 -14.43 2.34
C ILE A 115 -3.62 -14.21 0.99
N THR A 116 -3.68 -12.99 0.48
CA THR A 116 -2.94 -12.57 -0.72
C THR A 116 -2.06 -11.37 -0.42
N GLN A 117 -0.75 -11.55 -0.60
CA GLN A 117 0.28 -10.53 -0.43
C GLN A 117 0.80 -10.04 -1.77
N TYR A 118 1.05 -8.74 -1.90
CA TYR A 118 1.63 -8.11 -3.08
C TYR A 118 2.94 -7.41 -2.75
N PHE A 119 3.88 -7.46 -3.69
CA PHE A 119 5.25 -6.99 -3.53
C PHE A 119 5.62 -5.99 -4.63
N ASP A 120 6.42 -4.99 -4.28
CA ASP A 120 6.91 -3.99 -5.22
C ASP A 120 8.15 -4.46 -6.02
N GLU A 121 8.77 -3.53 -6.74
CA GLU A 121 9.98 -3.79 -7.53
C GLU A 121 11.21 -4.15 -6.70
N ARG A 122 11.20 -3.83 -5.39
CA ARG A 122 12.24 -4.17 -4.43
C ARG A 122 11.91 -5.42 -3.62
N GLU A 123 10.83 -6.11 -3.97
CA GLU A 123 10.28 -7.25 -3.24
C GLU A 123 9.86 -6.88 -1.79
N GLU A 124 9.57 -5.61 -1.55
CA GLU A 124 8.98 -5.16 -0.30
C GLU A 124 7.45 -5.36 -0.36
N LYS A 125 6.87 -5.91 0.71
CA LYS A 125 5.41 -6.08 0.81
C LYS A 125 4.76 -4.70 0.81
N VAL A 126 3.81 -4.47 -0.10
CA VAL A 126 3.07 -3.20 -0.23
C VAL A 126 1.59 -3.34 0.08
N ARG A 127 1.05 -4.56 -0.04
CA ARG A 127 -0.37 -4.83 0.25
C ARG A 127 -0.58 -6.26 0.71
N GLU A 128 -1.56 -6.47 1.57
CA GLU A 128 -1.99 -7.78 2.06
C GLU A 128 -3.51 -7.78 2.23
N SER A 129 -4.21 -8.67 1.53
CA SER A 129 -5.64 -8.92 1.69
C SER A 129 -5.83 -10.20 2.50
N MET A 130 -6.80 -10.21 3.41
CA MET A 130 -7.10 -11.35 4.29
C MET A 130 -8.60 -11.63 4.35
N ASP A 131 -8.94 -12.90 4.18
CA ASP A 131 -10.18 -13.55 4.59
C ASP A 131 -9.91 -14.18 5.96
N GLN A 132 -10.42 -13.57 7.02
CA GLN A 132 -10.12 -13.93 8.40
C GLN A 132 -11.16 -14.88 8.99
N ASP A 133 -12.37 -14.89 8.47
CA ASP A 133 -13.45 -15.79 8.88
C ASP A 133 -13.67 -16.98 7.93
N PHE A 134 -12.94 -17.01 6.82
CA PHE A 134 -12.90 -18.08 5.82
C PHE A 134 -14.20 -18.24 5.03
N ASP A 135 -14.95 -17.16 4.81
CA ASP A 135 -16.18 -17.17 4.02
C ASP A 135 -15.96 -16.99 2.50
N GLY A 136 -14.71 -16.76 2.08
CA GLY A 136 -14.28 -16.50 0.71
C GLY A 136 -14.27 -15.02 0.30
N LYS A 137 -14.59 -14.10 1.21
CA LYS A 137 -14.54 -12.65 1.00
C LYS A 137 -13.37 -12.03 1.76
N VAL A 138 -12.99 -10.82 1.36
CA VAL A 138 -11.90 -10.09 2.01
C VAL A 138 -12.46 -9.31 3.19
N ASP A 139 -12.04 -9.67 4.40
CA ASP A 139 -12.37 -8.94 5.63
C ASP A 139 -11.48 -7.73 5.83
N SER A 140 -10.20 -7.83 5.45
CA SER A 140 -9.27 -6.72 5.63
C SER A 140 -8.20 -6.60 4.56
N VAL A 141 -7.79 -5.35 4.32
CA VAL A 141 -6.70 -5.00 3.43
C VAL A 141 -5.72 -4.08 4.14
N LEU A 142 -4.46 -4.49 4.22
CA LEU A 142 -3.38 -3.74 4.82
C LEU A 142 -2.50 -3.15 3.70
N PHE A 143 -2.07 -1.91 3.88
CA PHE A 143 -1.19 -1.19 2.98
C PHE A 143 0.10 -0.84 3.71
N TYR A 144 1.21 -1.07 3.03
CA TYR A 144 2.54 -0.94 3.61
C TYR A 144 3.38 0.05 2.80
N GLU A 145 4.15 0.87 3.50
CA GLU A 145 5.20 1.72 2.92
C GLU A 145 6.51 1.46 3.64
N LYS A 146 7.57 1.15 2.88
CA LYS A 146 8.93 0.87 3.42
C LYS A 146 8.90 -0.17 4.55
N GLY A 147 8.07 -1.21 4.37
CA GLY A 147 7.89 -2.30 5.33
C GLY A 147 7.03 -1.99 6.57
N VAL A 148 6.42 -0.81 6.67
CA VAL A 148 5.57 -0.42 7.80
C VAL A 148 4.11 -0.30 7.34
N ASN A 149 3.18 -0.88 8.10
CA ASN A 149 1.74 -0.71 7.85
C ASN A 149 1.36 0.77 8.05
N VAL A 150 0.80 1.39 7.02
CA VAL A 150 0.37 2.80 7.01
C VAL A 150 -1.15 2.93 6.96
N ARG A 151 -1.87 1.91 6.48
CA ARG A 151 -3.32 1.92 6.40
C ARG A 151 -3.89 0.52 6.51
N THR A 152 -5.01 0.37 7.18
CA THR A 152 -5.79 -0.87 7.22
C THR A 152 -7.25 -0.56 6.94
N GLU A 153 -7.84 -1.26 5.99
CA GLU A 153 -9.26 -1.20 5.62
C GLU A 153 -9.93 -2.49 6.11
N ARG A 154 -11.14 -2.39 6.66
CA ARG A 154 -11.91 -3.56 7.12
C ARG A 154 -13.37 -3.50 6.73
N ASP A 155 -13.89 -4.61 6.23
CA ASP A 155 -15.31 -4.94 6.17
C ASP A 155 -15.66 -5.64 7.48
N VAL A 156 -16.39 -4.96 8.35
CA VAL A 156 -16.79 -5.49 9.67
C VAL A 156 -18.23 -6.01 9.61
N SER A 157 -19.02 -5.53 8.67
CA SER A 157 -20.41 -5.93 8.44
C SER A 157 -20.56 -7.20 7.61
N GLY A 158 -19.54 -7.56 6.82
CA GLY A 158 -19.50 -8.70 5.90
C GLY A 158 -20.30 -8.47 4.61
N ASP A 159 -20.62 -7.21 4.30
CA ASP A 159 -21.47 -6.85 3.16
C ASP A 159 -20.67 -6.67 1.83
N GLY A 160 -19.35 -6.82 1.91
CA GLY A 160 -18.40 -6.65 0.81
C GLY A 160 -17.91 -5.22 0.61
N LYS A 161 -18.22 -4.29 1.53
CA LYS A 161 -17.73 -2.91 1.53
C LYS A 161 -16.91 -2.64 2.78
N VAL A 162 -15.96 -1.72 2.66
CA VAL A 162 -15.17 -1.27 3.81
C VAL A 162 -16.04 -0.40 4.72
N ASP A 163 -16.06 -0.74 6.01
CA ASP A 163 -16.70 0.01 7.08
C ASP A 163 -15.70 0.81 7.91
N VAL A 164 -14.44 0.36 7.99
CA VAL A 164 -13.43 0.92 8.89
C VAL A 164 -12.11 1.17 8.17
N TRP A 165 -11.58 2.38 8.32
CA TRP A 165 -10.24 2.76 7.87
C TRP A 165 -9.39 3.14 9.08
N LEU A 166 -8.21 2.55 9.19
CA LEU A 166 -7.21 2.83 10.21
C LEU A 166 -5.98 3.39 9.53
N TYR A 167 -5.43 4.49 10.05
CA TYR A 167 -4.24 5.15 9.52
C TYR A 167 -3.15 5.19 10.57
N TYR A 168 -1.92 4.92 10.13
CA TYR A 168 -0.78 4.76 11.00
C TYR A 168 0.37 5.66 10.57
N GLU A 169 1.01 6.29 11.55
CA GLU A 169 2.26 7.02 11.34
C GLU A 169 3.35 6.41 12.23
N LYS A 170 4.49 6.04 11.61
CA LYS A 170 5.62 5.41 12.31
C LYS A 170 5.18 4.20 13.16
N GLY A 171 4.22 3.41 12.65
CA GLY A 171 3.68 2.23 13.31
C GLY A 171 2.69 2.49 14.45
N LYS A 172 2.25 3.74 14.66
CA LYS A 172 1.25 4.10 15.68
C LYS A 172 -0.04 4.55 15.02
N LEU A 173 -1.19 4.12 15.55
CA LEU A 173 -2.50 4.57 15.09
C LEU A 173 -2.63 6.07 15.36
N THR A 174 -2.99 6.84 14.32
CA THR A 174 -3.20 8.29 14.40
C THR A 174 -4.62 8.69 14.06
N ARG A 175 -5.30 7.92 13.21
CA ARG A 175 -6.69 8.17 12.82
C ARG A 175 -7.44 6.87 12.58
N LYS A 176 -8.70 6.84 12.98
CA LYS A 176 -9.67 5.82 12.61
C LYS A 176 -10.92 6.49 12.07
N GLU A 177 -11.44 5.96 10.97
CA GLU A 177 -12.66 6.42 10.31
C GLU A 177 -13.63 5.24 10.26
N ARG A 178 -14.92 5.52 10.43
CA ARG A 178 -15.98 4.50 10.32
C ARG A 178 -17.18 5.03 9.55
N ASP A 179 -17.75 4.16 8.74
CA ASP A 179 -19.14 4.19 8.32
C ASP A 179 -19.92 3.33 9.33
N THR A 180 -20.74 3.93 10.19
CA THR A 180 -21.46 3.19 11.24
C THR A 180 -22.86 2.74 10.81
N ASN A 181 -23.34 3.21 9.67
CA ASN A 181 -24.69 2.95 9.17
C ASN A 181 -24.71 2.14 7.85
N ALA A 182 -23.54 1.84 7.28
CA ALA A 182 -23.29 1.10 6.05
C ALA A 182 -23.88 1.75 4.79
N ASP A 183 -24.00 3.08 4.76
CA ASP A 183 -24.47 3.85 3.60
C ASP A 183 -23.36 4.15 2.56
N GLY A 184 -22.12 3.78 2.87
CA GLY A 184 -20.92 3.97 2.06
C GLY A 184 -20.20 5.29 2.33
N ARG A 185 -20.56 6.02 3.40
CA ARG A 185 -19.95 7.28 3.82
C ARG A 185 -19.47 7.19 5.25
N VAL A 186 -18.30 7.77 5.51
CA VAL A 186 -17.78 7.90 6.87
C VAL A 186 -18.67 8.88 7.64
N ASP A 187 -19.13 8.46 8.81
CA ASP A 187 -19.93 9.28 9.73
C ASP A 187 -19.23 9.49 11.09
N ASN A 188 -18.07 8.84 11.29
CA ASN A 188 -17.34 8.90 12.55
C ASN A 188 -15.82 8.91 12.35
N TRP A 189 -15.13 9.79 13.07
CA TRP A 189 -13.68 9.96 13.04
C TRP A 189 -13.10 9.95 14.46
N GLU A 190 -12.12 9.11 14.74
CA GLU A 190 -11.34 9.14 15.97
C GLU A 190 -9.90 9.57 15.64
N TYR A 191 -9.37 10.56 16.36
CA TYR A 191 -7.98 10.98 16.28
C TYR A 191 -7.23 10.54 17.53
N TRP A 192 -6.02 10.02 17.35
CA TRP A 192 -5.24 9.39 18.39
C TRP A 192 -3.91 10.12 18.58
N GLU A 193 -3.59 10.43 19.83
CA GLU A 193 -2.30 11.01 20.24
C GLU A 193 -1.76 10.22 21.43
N ASN A 194 -0.45 9.97 21.45
CA ASN A 194 0.23 9.26 22.54
C ASN A 194 -0.39 7.89 22.90
N GLY A 195 -1.04 7.22 21.94
CA GLY A 195 -1.66 5.90 22.12
C GLY A 195 -3.05 5.92 22.76
N GLN A 196 -3.69 7.09 22.86
CA GLN A 196 -5.05 7.26 23.35
C GLN A 196 -5.85 8.15 22.41
N VAL A 197 -7.18 8.03 22.44
CA VAL A 197 -8.08 8.92 21.69
C VAL A 197 -7.91 10.34 22.21
N ASP A 198 -7.57 11.29 21.35
CA ASP A 198 -7.59 12.72 21.63
C ASP A 198 -8.99 13.30 21.45
N ARG A 199 -9.62 12.98 20.31
CA ARG A 199 -10.95 13.50 19.97
C ARG A 199 -11.70 12.58 19.04
N ILE A 200 -13.02 12.67 19.11
CA ILE A 200 -13.99 11.97 18.25
C ILE A 200 -14.82 13.03 17.53
N GLY A 201 -14.99 12.88 16.22
CA GLY A 201 -15.90 13.63 15.38
C GLY A 201 -17.05 12.74 14.95
N ASP A 202 -18.28 13.24 15.00
CA ASP A 202 -19.48 12.58 14.50
C ASP A 202 -20.18 13.49 13.47
N ASP A 203 -20.54 12.94 12.32
CA ASP A 203 -21.51 13.47 11.36
C ASP A 203 -22.89 12.91 11.76
N LEU A 204 -23.82 13.80 12.11
CA LEU A 204 -25.12 13.44 12.65
C LEU A 204 -26.25 13.60 11.63
N ASP A 205 -26.01 14.34 10.55
CA ASP A 205 -27.00 14.61 9.50
C ASP A 205 -26.68 13.96 8.15
N GLY A 206 -25.51 13.33 8.02
CA GLY A 206 -25.07 12.56 6.86
C GLY A 206 -24.62 13.43 5.68
N ASP A 207 -24.26 14.69 5.92
CA ASP A 207 -23.80 15.60 4.88
C ASP A 207 -22.31 15.42 4.49
N GLY A 208 -21.60 14.56 5.23
CA GLY A 208 -20.18 14.25 5.06
C GLY A 208 -19.24 15.16 5.86
N ASN A 209 -19.76 16.07 6.68
CA ASN A 209 -19.00 16.95 7.56
C ASN A 209 -19.24 16.60 9.03
N VAL A 210 -18.25 16.89 9.88
CA VAL A 210 -18.39 16.65 11.31
C VAL A 210 -19.26 17.72 11.96
N ASP A 211 -20.37 17.29 12.56
CA ASP A 211 -21.27 18.14 13.35
C ASP A 211 -20.81 18.33 14.79
N ARG A 212 -20.26 17.26 15.39
CA ARG A 212 -19.92 17.23 16.81
C ARG A 212 -18.50 16.73 17.04
N TRP A 213 -17.74 17.51 17.80
CA TRP A 213 -16.46 17.09 18.35
C TRP A 213 -16.54 16.81 19.85
N THR A 214 -16.14 15.62 20.26
CA THR A 214 -15.96 15.23 21.66
C THR A 214 -14.46 15.07 21.93
N LYS A 215 -13.89 15.90 22.80
CA LYS A 215 -12.49 15.75 23.24
C LYS A 215 -12.39 14.83 24.45
N ASN A 216 -11.33 14.05 24.51
CA ASN A 216 -10.99 13.27 25.68
C ASN A 216 -10.46 14.22 26.78
N PRO A 217 -11.09 14.31 27.97
CA PRO A 217 -10.60 15.17 29.05
C PRO A 217 -9.23 14.73 29.61
N ASN A 218 -8.80 13.51 29.30
CA ASN A 218 -7.53 12.94 29.73
C ASN A 218 -6.49 12.91 28.61
N SER A 219 -6.79 13.41 27.40
CA SER A 219 -5.74 13.65 26.40
C SER A 219 -4.90 14.86 26.80
N GLN A 220 -3.58 14.67 26.82
CA GLN A 220 -2.59 15.70 27.17
C GLN A 220 -1.92 16.25 25.94
#